data_AF-A0A524D8G0-F1
#
_entry.id   AF-A0A524D8G0-F1
#
_cell.length_a   1.000
_cell.length_b   1.000
_cell.length_c   1.000
_cell.angle_alpha   90.00
_cell.angle_beta   90.00
_cell.angle_gamma   90.00
#
_symmetry.space_group_name_H-M   'P 1'
#
loop_
_entity.id
_entity.type
_entity.pdbx_description
1 polymer ?
#
loop_
_entity_poly.entity_id
_entity_poly.type
_entity_poly.pdbx_seq_one_letter_code
_entity_poly.pdbx_strand_id
1 'polypeptide(L)'
;MSTNNEIKPKQFINEICENFGPRPSCSDSSRKTALYLRSKFKKYCNNVELEEFYGYPGFAKPFIGYPMITTILFFLALGLYFFIPIISLISLILGIYASVFKLFSLEEYDFFYYMYPRRMGMNVIGKILPENKPEKLVILGGHHDSPYYFPLYWKFKKKTVYYVYSLVVFAIIFFILIVLKIISQFTYGFQFSILAFDYFLI
;
A
#
# COMPACT_ATOMS: atom_id res chain seq x y z
N MET A 1 -22.52 -3.02 -45.89
CA MET A 1 -23.26 -2.52 -44.72
C MET A 1 -22.47 -2.86 -43.46
N SER A 2 -21.56 -1.99 -43.01
CA SER A 2 -20.89 -2.17 -41.71
C SER A 2 -21.79 -1.59 -40.63
N THR A 3 -22.39 -2.45 -39.81
CA THR A 3 -23.15 -2.01 -38.64
C THR A 3 -22.18 -1.33 -37.67
N ASN A 4 -22.28 0.00 -37.56
CA ASN A 4 -21.66 0.79 -36.50
C ASN A 4 -22.21 0.35 -35.15
N ASN A 5 -21.64 -0.70 -34.57
CA ASN A 5 -21.82 -1.00 -33.15
C ASN A 5 -20.94 -0.03 -32.37
N GLU A 6 -21.41 1.22 -32.21
CA GLU A 6 -20.83 2.14 -31.24
C GLU A 6 -20.91 1.50 -29.86
N ILE A 7 -19.75 1.12 -29.33
CA ILE A 7 -19.66 0.66 -27.94
C ILE A 7 -19.88 1.89 -27.07
N LYS A 8 -21.05 1.98 -26.43
CA LYS A 8 -21.30 3.04 -25.45
C LYS A 8 -20.35 2.85 -24.27
N PRO A 9 -19.53 3.86 -23.87
CA PRO A 9 -18.51 3.70 -22.83
C PRO A 9 -19.04 3.09 -21.53
N LYS A 10 -20.24 3.51 -21.09
CA LYS A 10 -20.89 2.98 -19.88
C LYS A 10 -21.19 1.48 -19.98
N GLN A 11 -21.64 1.00 -21.14
CA GLN A 11 -21.96 -0.42 -21.34
C GLN A 11 -20.69 -1.28 -21.26
N PHE A 12 -19.60 -0.80 -21.87
CA PHE A 12 -18.31 -1.49 -21.79
C PHE A 12 -17.75 -1.56 -20.37
N ILE A 13 -17.85 -0.46 -19.62
CA ILE A 13 -17.43 -0.43 -18.22
C ILE A 13 -18.27 -1.39 -17.37
N ASN A 14 -19.59 -1.40 -17.56
CA ASN A 14 -20.48 -2.34 -16.87
C ASN A 14 -20.13 -3.79 -17.20
N GLU A 15 -19.91 -4.11 -18.47
CA GLU A 15 -19.50 -5.44 -18.91
C GLU A 15 -18.21 -5.90 -18.22
N ILE A 16 -17.22 -5.00 -18.07
CA ILE A 16 -15.98 -5.32 -17.34
C ILE A 16 -16.26 -5.54 -15.85
N CYS A 17 -17.08 -4.67 -15.23
CA CYS A 17 -17.38 -4.75 -13.81
C CYS A 17 -18.22 -5.97 -13.42
N GLU A 18 -19.18 -6.36 -14.26
CA GLU A 18 -20.08 -7.49 -13.98
C GLU A 18 -19.40 -8.83 -14.25
N ASN A 19 -18.61 -8.94 -15.33
CA ASN A 19 -17.99 -10.22 -15.71
C ASN A 19 -16.62 -10.45 -15.06
N PHE A 20 -15.93 -9.38 -14.65
CA PHE A 20 -14.58 -9.46 -14.11
C PHE A 20 -14.39 -8.69 -12.80
N GLY A 21 -15.44 -8.16 -12.17
CA GLY A 21 -15.35 -7.53 -10.85
C GLY A 21 -15.50 -8.52 -9.69
N PRO A 22 -14.84 -8.30 -8.54
CA PRO A 22 -13.70 -7.40 -8.29
C PRO A 22 -12.39 -7.93 -8.92
N ARG A 23 -11.49 -7.01 -9.27
CA ARG A 23 -10.23 -7.26 -10.00
C ARG A 23 -9.04 -6.48 -9.45
N PRO A 24 -8.64 -6.68 -8.19
CA PRO A 24 -7.42 -6.06 -7.66
C PRO A 24 -6.19 -6.43 -8.49
N SER A 25 -5.18 -5.55 -8.51
CA SER A 25 -3.94 -5.76 -9.24
C SER A 25 -3.32 -7.14 -8.95
N CYS A 26 -2.73 -7.75 -9.97
CA CYS A 26 -2.14 -9.10 -9.95
C CYS A 26 -3.11 -10.25 -9.59
N SER A 27 -4.43 -10.00 -9.54
CA SER A 27 -5.43 -11.06 -9.38
C SER A 27 -5.74 -11.78 -10.70
N ASP A 28 -6.27 -12.99 -10.59
CA ASP A 28 -6.73 -13.78 -11.74
C ASP A 28 -7.79 -13.02 -12.55
N SER A 29 -8.67 -12.28 -11.88
CA SER A 29 -9.70 -11.49 -12.54
C SER A 29 -9.13 -10.28 -13.30
N SER A 30 -8.12 -9.60 -12.74
CA SER A 30 -7.39 -8.54 -13.46
C SER A 30 -6.67 -9.11 -14.69
N ARG A 31 -6.03 -10.28 -14.58
CA ARG A 31 -5.41 -10.94 -15.75
C ARG A 31 -6.44 -11.34 -16.82
N LYS A 32 -7.58 -11.90 -16.42
CA LYS A 32 -8.70 -12.20 -17.35
C LYS A 32 -9.21 -10.93 -18.02
N THR A 33 -9.30 -9.83 -17.28
CA THR A 33 -9.67 -8.51 -17.83
C THR A 33 -8.64 -8.05 -18.87
N ALA A 34 -7.34 -8.19 -18.60
CA ALA A 34 -6.29 -7.83 -19.56
C ALA A 34 -6.39 -8.66 -20.87
N LEU A 35 -6.64 -9.97 -20.76
CA LEU A 35 -6.88 -10.83 -21.93
C LEU A 35 -8.12 -10.41 -22.72
N TYR A 36 -9.20 -10.06 -22.01
CA TYR A 36 -10.41 -9.55 -22.62
C TYR A 36 -10.19 -8.21 -23.35
N LEU A 37 -9.51 -7.25 -22.71
CA LEU A 37 -9.15 -5.96 -23.30
C LEU A 37 -8.27 -6.14 -24.54
N ARG A 38 -7.29 -7.04 -24.50
CA ARG A 38 -6.47 -7.38 -25.67
C ARG A 38 -7.34 -7.81 -26.86
N SER A 39 -8.36 -8.64 -26.62
CA SER A 39 -9.28 -9.09 -27.68
C SER A 39 -10.06 -7.93 -28.30
N LYS A 40 -10.39 -6.90 -27.52
CA LYS A 40 -11.08 -5.70 -28.01
C LYS A 40 -10.14 -4.78 -28.75
N PHE A 41 -8.94 -4.54 -28.22
CA PHE A 41 -7.93 -3.68 -28.84
C PHE A 41 -7.48 -4.22 -30.20
N LYS A 42 -7.44 -5.54 -30.39
CA LYS A 42 -7.11 -6.16 -31.69
C LYS A 42 -8.05 -5.74 -32.84
N LYS A 43 -9.24 -5.20 -32.54
CA LYS A 43 -10.18 -4.68 -33.54
C LYS A 43 -9.84 -3.27 -34.02
N TYR A 44 -9.08 -2.51 -33.23
CA TYR A 44 -8.85 -1.07 -33.44
C TYR A 44 -7.36 -0.69 -33.52
N CYS A 45 -6.46 -1.56 -33.08
CA CYS A 45 -5.02 -1.31 -33.05
C CYS A 45 -4.29 -2.24 -34.01
N ASN A 46 -3.22 -1.75 -34.64
CA ASN A 46 -2.36 -2.52 -35.52
C ASN A 46 -1.57 -3.59 -34.75
N ASN A 47 -1.14 -3.26 -33.53
CA ASN A 47 -0.42 -4.19 -32.66
C ASN A 47 -0.99 -4.10 -31.23
N VAL A 48 -1.10 -5.23 -30.55
CA VAL A 48 -1.56 -5.32 -29.16
C VAL A 48 -0.69 -6.30 -28.38
N GLU A 49 0.02 -5.75 -27.40
CA GLU A 49 0.96 -6.45 -26.54
C GLU A 49 0.36 -6.64 -25.14
N LEU A 50 0.74 -7.76 -24.51
CA LEU A 50 0.58 -7.95 -23.07
C LEU A 50 1.95 -7.78 -22.46
N GLU A 51 2.07 -6.85 -21.53
CA GLU A 51 3.30 -6.66 -20.77
C GLU A 51 3.08 -7.23 -19.37
N GLU A 52 3.84 -8.26 -19.03
CA GLU A 52 3.80 -8.87 -17.70
C GLU A 52 4.57 -8.02 -16.70
N PHE A 53 3.99 -7.85 -15.52
CA PHE A 53 4.69 -7.27 -14.37
C PHE A 53 4.48 -8.16 -13.16
N TYR A 54 5.30 -7.97 -12.13
CA TYR A 54 5.19 -8.72 -10.89
C TYR A 54 5.03 -7.77 -9.71
N GLY A 55 4.13 -8.13 -8.80
CA GLY A 55 3.91 -7.39 -7.57
C GLY A 55 3.55 -8.30 -6.42
N TYR A 56 3.40 -7.70 -5.24
CA TYR A 56 3.10 -8.38 -3.99
C TYR A 56 1.72 -7.93 -3.49
N PRO A 57 0.61 -8.32 -4.16
CA PRO A 57 -0.70 -7.72 -3.95
C PRO A 57 -1.27 -7.96 -2.56
N GLY A 58 -0.70 -8.89 -1.79
CA GLY A 58 -1.02 -9.10 -0.38
C GLY A 58 -0.68 -7.91 0.50
N PHE A 59 0.39 -7.18 0.20
CA PHE A 59 0.84 -6.02 0.98
C PHE A 59 -0.21 -4.89 1.00
N ALA A 60 -0.95 -4.71 -0.09
CA ALA A 60 -1.99 -3.68 -0.18
C ALA A 60 -3.37 -4.16 0.32
N LYS A 61 -3.54 -5.43 0.71
CA LYS A 61 -4.84 -5.95 1.15
C LYS A 61 -5.28 -5.27 2.45
N PRO A 62 -6.53 -4.79 2.54
CA PRO A 62 -7.12 -4.39 3.81
C PRO A 62 -7.04 -5.54 4.81
N PHE A 63 -6.77 -5.23 6.08
CA PHE A 63 -6.75 -6.16 7.21
C PHE A 63 -5.74 -7.32 7.14
N ILE A 64 -4.97 -7.48 6.06
CA ILE A 64 -3.95 -8.54 5.94
C ILE A 64 -2.59 -7.94 5.60
N GLY A 65 -2.58 -6.88 4.78
CA GLY A 65 -1.39 -6.21 4.29
C GLY A 65 -0.74 -5.25 5.31
N TYR A 66 -0.16 -4.18 4.78
CA TYR A 66 0.43 -3.09 5.56
C TYR A 66 -0.45 -2.60 6.73
N PRO A 67 -1.80 -2.47 6.64
CA PRO A 67 -2.59 -1.96 7.75
C PRO A 67 -2.56 -2.89 8.96
N MET A 68 -2.47 -4.20 8.74
CA MET A 68 -2.36 -5.18 9.81
C MET A 68 -0.99 -5.10 10.48
N ILE A 69 0.08 -5.04 9.69
CA ILE A 69 1.46 -4.93 10.20
C ILE A 69 1.61 -3.68 11.07
N THR A 70 1.20 -2.50 10.57
CA THR A 70 1.31 -1.25 11.31
C THR A 70 0.46 -1.26 12.58
N THR A 71 -0.73 -1.86 12.52
CA THR A 71 -1.61 -2.02 13.70
C THR A 71 -0.98 -2.91 14.76
N ILE A 72 -0.43 -4.07 14.37
CA ILE A 72 0.24 -4.99 15.29
C ILE A 72 1.45 -4.32 15.95
N LEU A 73 2.31 -3.67 15.16
CA LEU A 73 3.50 -2.97 15.66
C LEU A 73 3.14 -1.86 16.65
N PHE A 74 2.05 -1.14 16.37
CA PHE A 74 1.56 -0.09 17.26
C PHE A 74 1.01 -0.64 18.58
N PHE A 75 0.18 -1.69 18.55
CA PHE A 75 -0.31 -2.32 19.77
C PHE A 75 0.81 -3.00 20.57
N LEU A 76 1.81 -3.57 19.88
CA LEU A 76 3.01 -4.09 20.51
C LEU A 76 3.78 -2.96 21.21
N ALA A 77 3.92 -1.80 20.57
CA ALA A 77 4.54 -0.63 21.17
C ALA A 77 3.79 -0.18 22.43
N LEU A 78 2.45 -0.08 22.38
CA LEU A 78 1.62 0.27 23.53
C LEU A 78 1.75 -0.74 24.68
N GLY A 79 1.69 -2.03 24.40
CA GLY A 79 1.80 -3.08 25.43
C GLY A 79 3.18 -3.10 26.08
N LEU A 80 4.24 -2.99 25.28
CA LEU A 80 5.62 -3.04 25.78
C LEU A 80 6.10 -1.74 26.40
N TYR A 81 5.36 -0.63 26.24
CA TYR A 81 5.69 0.65 26.86
C TYR A 81 5.95 0.52 28.36
N PHE A 82 5.16 -0.31 29.05
CA PHE A 82 5.27 -0.45 30.50
C PHE A 82 6.49 -1.25 30.94
N PHE A 83 6.85 -2.29 30.18
CA PHE A 83 7.80 -3.32 30.59
C PHE A 83 9.18 -3.14 29.95
N ILE A 84 9.23 -2.90 28.64
CA ILE A 84 10.47 -2.84 27.87
C ILE A 84 10.40 -1.64 26.90
N PRO A 85 10.60 -0.40 27.39
CA PRO A 85 10.42 0.82 26.59
C PRO A 85 11.28 0.88 25.32
N ILE A 86 12.46 0.23 25.33
CA ILE A 86 13.32 0.16 24.14
C ILE A 86 12.65 -0.66 23.02
N ILE A 87 12.06 -1.82 23.32
CA ILE A 87 11.36 -2.63 22.32
C ILE A 87 10.06 -1.93 21.90
N SER A 88 9.41 -1.20 22.82
CA SER A 88 8.28 -0.32 22.50
C SER A 88 8.69 0.73 21.45
N LEU A 89 9.83 1.40 21.64
CA LEU A 89 10.36 2.39 20.70
C LEU A 89 10.65 1.78 19.33
N ILE A 90 11.34 0.63 19.30
CA ILE A 90 11.66 -0.07 18.05
C ILE A 90 10.37 -0.44 17.30
N SER A 91 9.37 -0.98 18.01
CA SER A 91 8.08 -1.36 17.42
C SER A 91 7.38 -0.16 16.80
N LEU A 92 7.37 0.98 17.51
CA LEU A 92 6.78 2.23 17.00
C LEU A 92 7.53 2.75 15.76
N ILE A 93 8.87 2.75 15.79
CA ILE A 93 9.69 3.18 14.65
C ILE A 93 9.43 2.30 13.42
N LEU A 94 9.35 0.97 13.59
CA LEU A 94 9.03 0.05 12.49
C LEU A 94 7.62 0.29 11.93
N GLY A 95 6.65 0.61 12.78
CA GLY A 95 5.30 0.97 12.34
C GLY A 95 5.25 2.27 11.55
N ILE A 96 6.01 3.29 11.99
CA ILE A 96 6.17 4.56 11.26
C ILE A 96 6.88 4.33 9.93
N TYR A 97 7.97 3.55 9.93
CA TYR A 97 8.70 3.14 8.73
C TYR A 97 7.73 2.58 7.67
N ALA A 98 6.98 1.51 7.99
CA ALA A 98 6.05 0.90 7.05
C ALA A 98 4.96 1.88 6.56
N SER A 99 4.52 2.80 7.43
CA SER A 99 3.53 3.82 7.08
C SER A 99 4.08 4.88 6.12
N VAL A 100 5.34 5.28 6.27
CA VAL A 100 6.03 6.25 5.40
C VAL A 100 6.21 5.67 4.00
N PHE A 101 6.71 4.43 3.89
CA PHE A 101 6.86 3.77 2.58
C PHE A 101 5.50 3.67 1.86
N LYS A 102 4.43 3.38 2.60
CA LYS A 102 3.09 3.36 2.03
C LYS A 102 2.60 4.75 1.59
N LEU A 103 2.86 5.79 2.38
CA LEU A 103 2.40 7.16 2.09
C LEU A 103 3.06 7.73 0.83
N PHE A 104 4.34 7.46 0.62
CA PHE A 104 5.10 7.94 -0.53
C PHE A 104 5.06 7.01 -1.75
N SER A 105 4.24 5.94 -1.73
CA SER A 105 4.19 4.93 -2.80
C SER A 105 5.57 4.31 -3.10
N LEU A 106 6.34 4.08 -2.05
CA LEU A 106 7.68 3.48 -2.08
C LEU A 106 7.63 2.02 -1.64
N GLU A 107 6.49 1.33 -1.76
CA GLU A 107 6.30 0.01 -1.16
C GLU A 107 7.34 -1.03 -1.64
N GLU A 108 7.86 -0.88 -2.86
CA GLU A 108 8.92 -1.75 -3.38
C GLU A 108 10.25 -1.69 -2.61
N TYR A 109 10.46 -0.66 -1.79
CA TYR A 109 11.62 -0.51 -0.91
C TYR A 109 11.30 -0.89 0.55
N ASP A 110 10.04 -1.20 0.86
CA ASP A 110 9.62 -1.65 2.19
C ASP A 110 9.99 -3.13 2.38
N PHE A 111 10.74 -3.43 3.43
CA PHE A 111 11.06 -4.81 3.80
C PHE A 111 9.80 -5.70 3.93
N PHE A 112 8.72 -5.16 4.48
CA PHE A 112 7.46 -5.90 4.68
C PHE A 112 6.76 -6.24 3.36
N TYR A 113 7.06 -5.55 2.25
CA TYR A 113 6.47 -5.80 0.94
C TYR A 113 6.78 -7.21 0.43
N TYR A 114 8.02 -7.66 0.63
CA TYR A 114 8.52 -8.95 0.15
C TYR A 114 8.05 -10.16 0.99
N MET A 115 7.40 -9.93 2.13
CA MET A 115 6.83 -11.01 2.97
C MET A 115 5.57 -11.64 2.36
N TYR A 116 5.00 -11.05 1.33
CA TYR A 116 3.79 -11.54 0.68
C TYR A 116 4.12 -12.42 -0.54
N PRO A 117 3.18 -13.26 -1.01
CA PRO A 117 3.43 -14.01 -2.23
C PRO A 117 3.53 -13.09 -3.46
N ARG A 118 4.62 -13.23 -4.21
CA ARG A 118 4.77 -12.60 -5.53
C ARG A 118 3.71 -13.13 -6.49
N ARG A 119 3.07 -12.23 -7.23
CA ARG A 119 2.03 -12.54 -8.23
C ARG A 119 2.29 -11.77 -9.52
N MET A 120 1.90 -12.38 -10.62
CA MET A 120 1.99 -11.78 -11.95
C MET A 120 0.72 -10.96 -12.24
N GLY A 121 0.90 -9.75 -12.74
CA GLY A 121 -0.10 -8.89 -13.36
C GLY A 121 0.21 -8.68 -14.84
N MET A 122 -0.72 -8.05 -15.57
CA MET A 122 -0.59 -7.81 -17.00
C MET A 122 -1.11 -6.42 -17.37
N ASN A 123 -0.28 -5.65 -18.05
CA ASN A 123 -0.69 -4.45 -18.78
C ASN A 123 -1.13 -4.84 -20.20
N VAL A 124 -1.98 -4.02 -20.81
CA VAL A 124 -2.42 -4.18 -22.20
C VAL A 124 -2.04 -2.92 -22.96
N ILE A 125 -1.19 -3.07 -23.99
CA ILE A 125 -0.67 -1.94 -24.76
C ILE A 125 -1.18 -2.08 -26.19
N GLY A 126 -2.06 -1.17 -26.61
CA GLY A 126 -2.51 -1.07 -28.00
C GLY A 126 -1.72 0.01 -28.74
N LYS A 127 -1.19 -0.32 -29.92
CA LYS A 127 -0.46 0.60 -30.78
C LYS A 127 -1.23 0.81 -32.08
N ILE A 128 -1.59 2.06 -32.36
CA ILE A 128 -2.10 2.48 -33.67
C ILE A 128 -0.93 3.11 -34.43
N LEU A 129 -0.57 2.53 -35.56
CA LEU A 129 0.55 2.98 -36.37
C LEU A 129 0.06 3.97 -37.43
N PRO A 130 0.76 5.11 -37.62
CA PRO A 130 0.49 5.98 -38.75
C PRO A 130 0.91 5.30 -40.05
N GLU A 131 0.29 5.71 -41.16
CA GLU A 131 0.67 5.24 -42.50
C GLU A 131 2.05 5.75 -42.92
N ASN A 132 2.41 6.95 -42.48
CA ASN A 132 3.68 7.61 -42.76
C ASN A 132 4.60 7.60 -41.54
N LYS A 133 5.84 8.06 -41.72
CA LYS A 133 6.82 8.19 -40.63
C LYS A 133 6.20 8.98 -39.46
N PRO A 134 6.18 8.42 -38.23
CA PRO A 134 5.58 9.10 -37.07
C PRO A 134 6.35 10.37 -36.71
N GLU A 135 5.66 11.50 -36.65
CA GLU A 135 6.22 12.78 -36.18
C GLU A 135 5.93 13.03 -34.69
N LYS A 136 4.85 12.43 -34.16
CA LYS A 136 4.38 12.62 -32.78
C LYS A 136 3.86 11.32 -32.20
N LEU A 137 4.00 11.17 -30.87
CA LEU A 137 3.46 10.06 -30.10
C LEU A 137 2.39 10.59 -29.14
N VAL A 138 1.19 9.99 -29.19
CA VAL A 138 0.12 10.23 -28.21
C VAL A 138 -0.04 8.98 -27.37
N ILE A 139 0.06 9.12 -26.05
CA ILE A 139 -0.12 8.02 -25.09
C ILE A 139 -1.42 8.26 -24.32
N LEU A 140 -2.35 7.32 -24.43
CA LEU A 140 -3.58 7.30 -23.63
C LEU A 140 -3.47 6.15 -22.63
N GLY A 141 -3.47 6.49 -21.34
CA GLY A 141 -3.31 5.53 -20.25
C GLY A 141 -4.55 5.46 -19.35
N GLY A 142 -4.76 4.30 -18.74
CA GLY A 142 -5.80 4.07 -17.74
C GLY A 142 -5.57 2.77 -16.99
N HIS A 143 -6.10 2.69 -15.77
CA HIS A 143 -6.02 1.50 -14.94
C HIS A 143 -7.27 0.62 -15.16
N HIS A 144 -7.04 -0.65 -15.49
CA HIS A 144 -8.12 -1.61 -15.67
C HIS A 144 -8.39 -2.41 -14.40
N ASP A 145 -7.54 -2.37 -13.38
CA ASP A 145 -7.78 -3.03 -12.09
C ASP A 145 -8.78 -2.25 -11.22
N SER A 146 -9.20 -2.85 -10.12
CA SER A 146 -10.08 -2.23 -9.13
C SER A 146 -9.38 -2.13 -7.77
N PRO A 147 -9.48 -1.01 -7.05
CA PRO A 147 -8.89 -0.90 -5.73
C PRO A 147 -9.54 -1.86 -4.74
N TYR A 148 -8.82 -2.22 -3.68
CA TYR A 148 -9.44 -2.88 -2.55
C TYR A 148 -10.45 -1.95 -1.86
N TYR A 149 -11.55 -2.53 -1.38
CA TYR A 149 -12.54 -1.79 -0.61
C TYR A 149 -12.01 -1.51 0.81
N PHE A 150 -11.98 -0.22 1.19
CA PHE A 150 -11.64 0.23 2.53
C PHE A 150 -12.90 0.75 3.24
N PRO A 151 -13.52 -0.02 4.16
CA PRO A 151 -14.79 0.35 4.79
C PRO A 151 -14.74 1.70 5.52
N LEU A 152 -13.64 1.98 6.22
CA LEU A 152 -13.45 3.25 6.94
C LEU A 152 -13.45 4.44 5.98
N TYR A 153 -12.70 4.34 4.88
CA TYR A 153 -12.66 5.39 3.87
C TYR A 153 -14.03 5.59 3.21
N TRP A 154 -14.74 4.51 2.93
CA TRP A 154 -16.10 4.59 2.36
C TRP A 154 -17.10 5.26 3.32
N LYS A 155 -17.06 4.88 4.60
CA LYS A 155 -17.97 5.38 5.64
C LYS A 155 -17.72 6.86 5.95
N PHE A 156 -16.46 7.25 6.14
CA PHE A 156 -16.10 8.59 6.61
C PHE A 156 -15.67 9.54 5.48
N LYS A 157 -15.41 9.03 4.27
CA LYS A 157 -15.04 9.80 3.07
C LYS A 157 -13.90 10.77 3.37
N LYS A 158 -14.07 12.06 3.06
CA LYS A 158 -13.09 13.12 3.34
C LYS A 158 -12.73 13.22 4.84
N LYS A 159 -13.63 12.85 5.76
CA LYS A 159 -13.34 12.89 7.20
C LYS A 159 -12.32 11.83 7.64
N THR A 160 -12.06 10.82 6.81
CA THR A 160 -11.00 9.82 7.06
C THR A 160 -9.64 10.47 7.27
N VAL A 161 -9.38 11.62 6.61
CA VAL A 161 -8.14 12.36 6.76
C VAL A 161 -7.91 12.84 8.20
N TYR A 162 -8.96 13.23 8.92
CA TYR A 162 -8.84 13.67 10.32
C TYR A 162 -8.46 12.51 11.24
N TYR A 163 -8.98 11.30 10.97
CA TYR A 163 -8.56 10.12 11.70
C TYR A 163 -7.10 9.79 11.45
N VAL A 164 -6.63 9.85 10.19
CA VAL A 164 -5.22 9.65 9.86
C VAL A 164 -4.34 10.69 10.57
N TYR A 165 -4.69 11.97 10.52
CA TYR A 165 -3.95 13.01 11.24
C TYR A 165 -3.95 12.81 12.76
N SER A 166 -5.08 12.40 13.35
CA SER A 166 -5.13 12.10 14.78
C SER A 166 -4.20 10.95 15.17
N LEU A 167 -4.07 9.92 14.31
CA LEU A 167 -3.14 8.80 14.52
C LEU A 167 -1.68 9.25 14.40
N VAL A 168 -1.36 10.15 13.46
CA VAL A 168 -0.01 10.71 13.32
C VAL A 168 0.36 11.55 14.56
N VAL A 169 -0.54 12.44 14.99
CA VAL A 169 -0.33 13.25 16.21
C VAL A 169 -0.16 12.34 17.43
N PHE A 170 -1.01 11.32 17.57
CA PHE A 170 -0.89 10.34 18.64
C PHE A 170 0.46 9.62 18.61
N ALA A 171 0.92 9.16 17.44
CA ALA A 171 2.21 8.50 17.29
C ALA A 171 3.38 9.41 17.69
N ILE A 172 3.33 10.71 17.36
CA ILE A 172 4.34 11.70 17.76
C ILE A 172 4.36 11.88 19.28
N ILE A 173 3.20 12.08 19.90
CA ILE A 173 3.09 12.22 21.36
C ILE A 173 3.62 10.95 22.04
N PHE A 174 3.20 9.79 21.54
CA PHE A 174 3.61 8.52 22.10
C PHE A 174 5.12 8.26 21.96
N PHE A 175 5.71 8.65 20.82
CA PHE A 175 7.17 8.64 20.63
C PHE A 175 7.89 9.47 21.71
N ILE A 176 7.43 10.70 21.95
CA ILE A 176 8.00 11.57 22.98
C ILE A 176 7.89 10.91 24.36
N LEU A 177 6.73 10.34 24.71
CA LEU A 177 6.53 9.66 25.99
C LEU A 177 7.44 8.43 26.18
N ILE A 178 7.68 7.66 25.12
CA ILE A 178 8.61 6.53 25.16
C ILE A 178 10.04 7.04 25.41
N VAL A 179 10.47 8.06 24.67
CA VAL A 179 11.83 8.63 24.82
C VAL A 179 12.03 9.18 26.23
N LEU A 180 11.09 9.96 26.75
CA LEU A 180 11.15 10.49 28.11
C LEU A 180 11.21 9.36 29.16
N LYS A 181 10.44 8.29 28.96
CA LYS A 181 10.48 7.12 29.85
C LYS A 181 11.85 6.42 29.82
N ILE A 182 12.44 6.25 28.64
CA ILE A 182 13.77 5.66 28.49
C ILE A 182 14.81 6.52 29.23
N ILE A 183 14.82 7.84 28.98
CA ILE A 183 15.72 8.78 29.66
C ILE A 183 15.55 8.68 31.18
N SER A 184 14.31 8.72 31.67
CA SER A 184 13.97 8.60 33.09
C SER A 184 14.53 7.31 33.71
N GLN A 185 14.32 6.16 33.06
CA GLN A 185 14.86 4.88 33.52
C GLN A 185 16.39 4.86 33.57
N PHE A 186 17.05 5.43 32.57
CA PHE A 186 18.51 5.56 32.57
C PHE A 186 19.00 6.47 33.70
N THR A 187 18.35 7.60 33.94
CA THR A 187 18.75 8.52 35.03
C THR A 187 18.57 7.91 36.41
N TYR A 188 17.43 7.25 36.68
CA TYR A 188 17.18 6.63 37.97
C TYR A 188 18.05 5.38 38.19
N GLY A 189 18.26 4.57 37.14
CA GLY A 189 19.17 3.44 37.19
C GLY A 189 20.61 3.86 37.46
N PHE A 190 21.06 4.94 36.83
CA PHE A 190 22.39 5.52 37.06
C PHE A 190 22.53 6.06 38.49
N GLN A 191 21.56 6.82 38.99
CA GLN A 191 21.59 7.33 40.37
C GLN A 191 21.62 6.19 41.41
N PHE A 192 20.84 5.13 41.19
CA PHE A 192 20.88 3.93 42.04
C PHE A 192 22.26 3.26 42.01
N SER A 193 22.90 3.16 40.84
CA SER A 193 24.23 2.54 40.73
C SER A 193 25.32 3.31 41.47
N ILE A 194 25.27 4.65 41.47
CA ILE A 194 26.19 5.50 42.25
C ILE A 194 25.98 5.26 43.74
N LEU A 195 24.74 5.34 44.22
CA LEU A 195 24.41 5.13 45.63
C LEU A 195 24.82 3.72 46.11
N ALA A 196 24.61 2.69 45.28
CA ALA A 196 25.05 1.35 45.60
C ALA A 196 26.59 1.25 45.68
N PHE A 197 27.31 1.88 44.75
CA PHE A 197 28.77 1.90 44.76
C PHE A 197 29.33 2.60 46.00
N ASP A 198 28.76 3.75 46.38
CA ASP A 198 29.14 4.48 47.60
C ASP A 198 28.88 3.65 48.87
N TYR A 199 27.78 2.88 48.92
CA TYR A 199 27.49 1.99 50.05
C TYR A 199 28.49 0.82 50.17
N PHE A 200 29.02 0.32 49.07
CA PHE A 200 30.04 -0.76 49.08
C PHE A 200 31.45 -0.27 49.44
N LEU A 201 31.70 1.03 49.42
CA LEU A 201 33.01 1.64 49.74
C LEU A 201 33.13 2.17 51.18
N ILE A 202 32.07 2.06 51.99
CA ILE A 202 32.03 2.38 53.43
C ILE A 202 32.00 1.08 54.23
#